data_AF-A0A0G4B310-F1
#
_entry.id   AF-A0A0G4B310-F1
#
_cell.length_a   1.000
_cell.length_b   1.000
_cell.length_c   1.000
_cell.angle_alpha   90.00
_cell.angle_beta   90.00
_cell.angle_gamma   90.00
#
_symmetry.space_group_name_H-M   'P 1'
#
loop_
_entity.id
_entity.type
_entity.pdbx_description
1 polymer ?
#
loop_
_entity_poly.entity_id
_entity_poly.type
_entity_poly.pdbx_seq_one_letter_code
_entity_poly.pdbx_strand_id
1 'polypeptide(L)'
;MAKKDPSEERKRRSERKGQLGHQMEDRVPGVVRKAITEQRIDLLRIIRHRKGSPEHKAGFDYTIFRLLNGQEQKLSFGITISKENLIRIQWCHPDTIQFFFSVKCSDIWIEKKIISLTTRNWYSRFWEPVISVNDTETEPAQVSMWLLPSVVS
;
A
#
# COMPACT_ATOMS: atom_id res chain seq x y z
N MET A 1 -44.10 -15.75 -21.19
CA MET A 1 -42.71 -15.34 -20.88
C MET A 1 -42.59 -15.16 -19.37
N ALA A 2 -41.91 -16.07 -18.67
CA ALA A 2 -41.70 -15.93 -17.23
C ALA A 2 -40.81 -14.71 -16.96
N LYS A 3 -41.30 -13.77 -16.13
CA LYS A 3 -40.49 -12.63 -15.68
C LYS A 3 -39.36 -13.20 -14.80
N LYS A 4 -38.11 -12.92 -15.16
CA LYS A 4 -36.94 -13.28 -14.33
C LYS A 4 -37.09 -12.67 -12.95
N ASP A 5 -36.76 -13.45 -11.92
CA ASP A 5 -36.75 -12.99 -10.54
C ASP A 5 -35.72 -11.84 -10.38
N PRO A 6 -36.16 -10.63 -9.99
CA PRO A 6 -35.27 -9.49 -9.79
C PRO A 6 -34.16 -9.73 -8.76
N SER A 7 -34.36 -10.66 -7.82
CA SER A 7 -33.37 -11.02 -6.80
C SER A 7 -32.18 -11.78 -7.42
N GLU A 8 -32.46 -12.66 -8.37
CA GLU A 8 -31.46 -13.48 -9.05
C GLU A 8 -30.60 -12.62 -9.99
N GLU A 9 -31.22 -11.66 -10.68
CA GLU A 9 -30.52 -10.71 -11.54
C GLU A 9 -29.59 -9.77 -10.75
N ARG A 10 -30.03 -9.33 -9.55
CA ARG A 10 -29.18 -8.55 -8.64
C ARG A 10 -27.99 -9.35 -8.14
N LYS A 11 -28.18 -10.62 -7.76
CA LYS A 11 -27.10 -11.50 -7.31
C LYS A 11 -26.04 -11.69 -8.41
N ARG A 12 -26.47 -12.02 -9.63
CA ARG A 12 -25.57 -12.16 -10.79
C ARG A 12 -24.81 -10.87 -11.10
N ARG A 13 -25.46 -9.71 -10.99
CA ARG A 13 -24.81 -8.40 -11.18
C ARG A 13 -23.77 -8.13 -10.09
N SER A 14 -24.06 -8.49 -8.86
CA SER A 14 -23.14 -8.37 -7.72
C SER A 14 -21.90 -9.26 -7.92
N GLU A 15 -22.10 -10.52 -8.29
CA GLU A 15 -21.02 -11.48 -8.56
C GLU A 15 -20.10 -10.99 -9.68
N ARG A 16 -20.67 -10.52 -10.80
CA ARG A 16 -19.88 -9.94 -11.91
C ARG A 16 -19.08 -8.73 -11.46
N LYS A 17 -19.67 -7.82 -10.68
CA LYS A 17 -18.94 -6.66 -10.13
C LYS A 17 -17.80 -7.11 -9.21
N GLY A 18 -18.01 -8.12 -8.38
CA GLY A 18 -16.96 -8.70 -7.53
C GLY A 18 -15.79 -9.25 -8.33
N GLN A 19 -16.07 -10.02 -9.39
CA GLN A 19 -15.03 -10.54 -10.29
C GLN A 19 -14.22 -9.42 -10.97
N LEU A 20 -14.89 -8.39 -11.48
CA LEU A 20 -14.23 -7.23 -12.08
C LEU A 20 -13.38 -6.45 -11.06
N GLY A 21 -13.82 -6.40 -9.80
CA GLY A 21 -13.06 -5.81 -8.69
C GLY A 21 -11.75 -6.56 -8.47
N HIS A 22 -11.81 -7.89 -8.38
CA HIS A 22 -10.61 -8.72 -8.21
C HIS A 22 -9.64 -8.60 -9.39
N GLN A 23 -10.14 -8.59 -10.63
CA GLN A 23 -9.28 -8.36 -11.80
C GLN A 23 -8.57 -7.00 -11.76
N MET A 24 -9.27 -5.96 -11.32
CA MET A 24 -8.67 -4.64 -11.14
C MET A 24 -7.61 -4.65 -10.03
N GLU A 25 -7.89 -5.33 -8.91
CA GLU A 25 -6.96 -5.45 -7.79
C GLU A 25 -5.68 -6.22 -8.16
N ASP A 26 -5.79 -7.25 -9.01
CA ASP A 26 -4.66 -8.03 -9.50
C ASP A 26 -3.82 -7.23 -10.51
N ARG A 27 -4.46 -6.32 -11.24
CA ARG A 27 -3.82 -5.50 -12.28
C ARG A 27 -2.91 -4.42 -11.71
N VAL A 28 -3.30 -3.76 -10.60
CA VAL A 28 -2.54 -2.62 -10.03
C VAL A 28 -1.08 -2.99 -9.69
N PRO A 29 -0.78 -4.08 -8.96
CA PRO A 29 0.60 -4.47 -8.69
C PRO A 29 1.42 -4.72 -9.96
N GLY A 30 0.82 -5.29 -11.01
CA GLY A 30 1.49 -5.54 -12.28
C GLY A 30 1.91 -4.24 -12.97
N VAL A 31 1.00 -3.26 -13.03
CA VAL A 31 1.28 -1.93 -13.59
C VAL A 31 2.39 -1.22 -12.82
N VAL A 32 2.32 -1.22 -11.48
CA VAL A 32 3.29 -0.53 -10.64
C VAL A 32 4.68 -1.19 -10.71
N ARG A 33 4.76 -2.53 -10.64
CA ARG A 33 6.03 -3.25 -10.77
C ARG A 33 6.69 -2.99 -12.12
N LYS A 34 5.91 -3.01 -13.20
CA LYS A 34 6.41 -2.67 -14.54
C LYS A 34 6.98 -1.25 -14.58
N ALA A 35 6.27 -0.27 -14.00
CA ALA A 35 6.75 1.11 -13.93
C ALA A 35 8.04 1.26 -13.09
N ILE A 36 8.19 0.48 -12.01
CA ILE A 36 9.42 0.43 -11.20
C ILE A 36 10.58 -0.13 -12.03
N THR A 37 10.38 -1.29 -12.67
CA THR A 37 11.41 -1.95 -13.49
C THR A 37 11.86 -1.07 -14.66
N GLU A 38 10.94 -0.34 -15.28
CA GLU A 38 11.22 0.59 -16.38
C GLU A 38 11.70 1.97 -15.90
N GLN A 39 11.95 2.15 -14.59
CA GLN A 39 12.40 3.40 -13.97
C GLN A 39 11.50 4.62 -14.27
N ARG A 40 10.20 4.39 -14.51
CA ARG A 40 9.20 5.44 -14.76
C ARG A 40 8.62 6.01 -13.47
N ILE A 41 8.81 5.32 -12.34
CA ILE A 41 8.41 5.76 -11.02
C ILE A 41 9.49 5.46 -9.99
N ASP A 42 9.73 6.41 -9.09
CA ASP A 42 10.65 6.26 -7.96
C ASP A 42 9.93 5.58 -6.78
N LEU A 43 9.77 4.27 -6.88
CA LEU A 43 9.28 3.39 -5.82
C LEU A 43 10.17 2.15 -5.71
N LEU A 44 10.35 1.66 -4.49
CA LEU A 44 11.08 0.43 -4.22
C LEU A 44 10.20 -0.80 -4.47
N ARG A 45 8.98 -0.80 -3.93
CA ARG A 45 8.07 -1.94 -4.01
C ARG A 45 6.62 -1.56 -3.71
N ILE A 46 5.73 -2.47 -4.08
CA ILE A 46 4.29 -2.45 -3.75
C ILE A 46 3.89 -3.78 -3.11
N ILE A 47 3.14 -3.70 -2.02
CA ILE A 47 2.56 -4.83 -1.28
C ILE A 47 1.03 -4.72 -1.34
N ARG A 48 0.35 -5.82 -1.63
CA ARG A 48 -1.11 -5.93 -1.52
C ARG A 48 -1.47 -6.50 -0.15
N HIS A 49 -2.43 -5.89 0.53
CA HIS A 49 -2.94 -6.39 1.81
C HIS A 49 -3.90 -7.56 1.60
N ARG A 50 -3.86 -8.52 2.52
CA ARG A 50 -4.75 -9.67 2.50
C ARG A 50 -6.16 -9.23 2.92
N LYS A 51 -7.18 -9.72 2.21
CA LYS A 51 -8.58 -9.49 2.60
C LYS A 51 -8.80 -9.90 4.07
N GLY A 52 -9.34 -8.98 4.86
CA GLY A 52 -9.61 -9.18 6.28
C GLY A 52 -8.43 -8.92 7.22
N SER A 53 -7.25 -8.56 6.70
CA SER A 53 -6.14 -8.07 7.53
C SER A 53 -6.50 -6.75 8.23
N PRO A 54 -5.78 -6.36 9.29
CA PRO A 54 -5.99 -5.07 9.95
C PRO A 54 -5.95 -3.88 8.98
N GLU A 55 -5.03 -3.89 8.02
CA GLU A 55 -4.88 -2.83 7.01
C GLU A 55 -6.11 -2.77 6.09
N HIS A 56 -6.59 -3.91 5.61
CA HIS A 56 -7.81 -3.97 4.81
C HIS A 56 -9.04 -3.51 5.59
N LYS A 57 -9.12 -3.81 6.90
CA LYS A 57 -10.18 -3.28 7.78
C LYS A 57 -10.08 -1.78 8.00
N ALA A 58 -8.88 -1.20 7.87
CA ALA A 58 -8.64 0.24 7.87
C ALA A 58 -8.84 0.90 6.48
N GLY A 59 -9.29 0.12 5.48
CA GLY A 59 -9.58 0.60 4.14
C GLY A 59 -8.36 0.64 3.21
N PHE A 60 -7.22 0.06 3.60
CA PHE A 60 -6.03 -0.02 2.75
C PHE A 60 -6.00 -1.32 1.94
N ASP A 61 -5.83 -1.20 0.63
CA ASP A 61 -5.64 -2.35 -0.26
C ASP A 61 -4.16 -2.58 -0.59
N TYR A 62 -3.37 -1.51 -0.61
CA TYR A 62 -1.95 -1.56 -0.93
C TYR A 62 -1.12 -0.68 -0.02
N THR A 63 0.16 -1.05 0.10
CA THR A 63 1.22 -0.19 0.61
C THR A 63 2.33 -0.10 -0.43
N ILE A 64 2.77 1.12 -0.73
CA ILE A 64 3.93 1.41 -1.57
C ILE A 64 5.08 1.90 -0.70
N PHE A 65 6.30 1.63 -1.15
CA PHE A 65 7.53 1.99 -0.47
C PHE A 65 8.41 2.81 -1.41
N ARG A 66 9.07 3.84 -0.87
CA ARG A 66 10.06 4.66 -1.59
C ARG A 66 11.27 4.89 -0.71
N LEU A 67 12.37 5.33 -1.33
CA LEU A 67 13.54 5.82 -0.63
C LEU A 67 13.56 7.35 -0.72
N LEU A 68 13.64 8.04 0.41
CA LEU A 68 13.81 9.50 0.43
C LEU A 68 14.87 9.84 1.46
N ASN A 69 15.94 10.54 1.04
CA ASN A 69 17.07 10.91 1.89
C ASN A 69 17.70 9.71 2.64
N GLY A 70 17.82 8.55 1.97
CA GLY A 70 18.36 7.33 2.55
C GLY A 70 17.43 6.62 3.55
N GLN A 71 16.23 7.18 3.81
CA GLN A 71 15.23 6.55 4.66
C GLN A 71 14.12 5.93 3.82
N GLU A 72 13.77 4.69 4.14
CA GLU A 72 12.60 4.06 3.54
C GLU A 72 11.33 4.68 4.13
N GLN A 73 10.42 5.07 3.25
CA GLN A 73 9.10 5.56 3.61
C GLN A 73 8.03 4.67 3.00
N LYS A 74 6.92 4.49 3.71
CA LYS A 74 5.75 3.75 3.24
C LYS A 74 4.52 4.65 3.17
N LEU A 75 3.62 4.34 2.26
CA LEU A 75 2.30 4.97 2.17
C LEU A 75 1.26 3.92 1.78
N SER A 76 0.16 3.88 2.52
CA SER A 76 -0.94 2.95 2.29
C SER A 76 -2.13 3.65 1.63
N PHE A 77 -2.82 2.96 0.73
CA PHE A 77 -4.01 3.48 0.04
C PHE A 77 -4.99 2.36 -0.32
N GLY A 78 -6.25 2.72 -0.50
CA GLY A 78 -7.31 1.86 -1.00
C GLY A 78 -7.71 2.19 -2.43
N ILE A 79 -8.36 1.23 -3.08
CA ILE A 79 -8.93 1.37 -4.40
C ILE A 79 -10.39 0.89 -4.41
N THR A 80 -11.19 1.44 -5.32
CA THR A 80 -12.55 0.98 -5.54
C THR A 80 -12.94 1.11 -7.00
N ILE A 81 -13.74 0.16 -7.47
CA ILE A 81 -14.34 0.18 -8.82
C ILE A 81 -15.74 0.81 -8.85
N SER A 82 -16.26 1.27 -7.70
CA SER A 82 -17.58 1.91 -7.58
C SER A 82 -17.44 3.29 -6.96
N LYS A 83 -18.04 4.29 -7.62
CA LYS A 83 -18.09 5.68 -7.13
C LYS A 83 -18.95 5.80 -5.88
N GLU A 84 -20.06 5.07 -5.84
CA GLU A 84 -20.95 5.02 -4.68
C GLU A 84 -20.21 4.45 -3.47
N ASN A 85 -19.41 3.40 -3.69
CA ASN A 85 -18.59 2.82 -2.63
C ASN A 85 -17.42 3.72 -2.23
N LEU A 86 -16.86 4.52 -3.15
CA LEU A 86 -15.82 5.50 -2.83
C LEU A 86 -16.31 6.47 -1.74
N ILE A 87 -17.49 7.06 -1.92
CA ILE A 87 -18.08 8.00 -0.96
C ILE A 87 -18.21 7.32 0.41
N ARG A 88 -18.77 6.11 0.43
CA ARG A 88 -18.93 5.33 1.67
C ARG A 88 -17.59 5.05 2.35
N ILE A 89 -16.59 4.60 1.61
CA ILE A 89 -15.27 4.26 2.16
C ILE A 89 -14.60 5.53 2.71
N GLN A 90 -14.68 6.65 2.01
CA GLN A 90 -14.13 7.92 2.49
C GLN A 90 -14.80 8.41 3.77
N TRP A 91 -16.09 8.11 3.96
CA TRP A 91 -16.79 8.41 5.21
C TRP A 91 -16.34 7.48 6.36
N CYS A 92 -16.14 6.20 6.10
CA CYS A 92 -15.69 5.23 7.11
C CYS A 92 -14.19 5.36 7.44
N HIS A 93 -13.39 5.84 6.49
CA HIS A 93 -11.92 5.91 6.55
C HIS A 93 -11.44 7.26 6.00
N PRO A 94 -11.70 8.38 6.70
CA PRO A 94 -11.42 9.73 6.21
C PRO A 94 -9.92 10.02 6.02
N ASP A 95 -9.08 9.34 6.79
CA ASP A 95 -7.62 9.49 6.73
C ASP A 95 -6.95 8.53 5.75
N THR A 96 -7.74 7.71 5.04
CA THR A 96 -7.22 6.79 4.04
C THR A 96 -7.31 7.41 2.65
N ILE A 97 -6.19 7.42 1.93
CA ILE A 97 -6.19 7.79 0.51
C ILE A 97 -6.96 6.72 -0.27
N GLN A 98 -7.99 7.15 -0.98
CA GLN A 98 -8.86 6.26 -1.76
C GLN A 98 -8.87 6.67 -3.23
N PHE A 99 -8.61 5.72 -4.12
CA PHE A 99 -8.73 5.92 -5.56
C PHE A 99 -9.93 5.20 -6.15
N PHE A 100 -10.65 5.90 -7.03
CA PHE A 100 -11.58 5.25 -7.93
C PHE A 100 -10.89 4.85 -9.23
N PHE A 101 -10.83 3.54 -9.48
CA PHE A 101 -10.40 2.97 -10.74
C PHE A 101 -11.57 2.30 -11.41
N SER A 102 -12.09 2.88 -12.50
CA SER A 102 -13.10 2.20 -13.28
C SER A 102 -12.51 0.91 -13.88
N VAL A 103 -13.34 -0.11 -14.09
CA VAL A 103 -12.91 -1.39 -14.69
C VAL A 103 -12.23 -1.19 -16.06
N LYS A 104 -12.61 -0.13 -16.78
CA LYS A 104 -12.06 0.23 -18.10
C LYS A 104 -10.88 1.19 -18.03
N CYS A 105 -10.38 1.54 -16.84
CA CYS A 105 -9.26 2.48 -16.75
C CYS A 105 -8.01 1.89 -17.42
N SER A 106 -7.20 2.75 -18.04
CA SER A 106 -5.95 2.32 -18.69
C SER A 106 -4.83 2.16 -17.66
N ASP A 107 -3.82 1.36 -18.00
CA ASP A 107 -2.63 1.18 -17.13
C ASP A 107 -1.93 2.51 -16.88
N ILE A 108 -1.83 3.33 -17.93
CA ILE A 108 -1.27 4.69 -17.87
C ILE A 108 -2.01 5.55 -16.84
N TRP A 109 -3.34 5.41 -16.72
CA TRP A 109 -4.11 6.18 -15.74
C TRP A 109 -3.83 5.73 -14.31
N ILE A 110 -3.77 4.41 -14.08
CA ILE A 110 -3.40 3.82 -12.78
C ILE A 110 -2.04 4.36 -12.37
N GLU A 111 -1.06 4.24 -13.28
CA GLU A 111 0.30 4.69 -13.05
C GLU A 111 0.37 6.18 -12.72
N LYS A 112 -0.29 7.05 -13.50
CA LYS A 112 -0.35 8.49 -13.22
C LYS A 112 -0.92 8.79 -11.83
N LYS A 113 -1.90 8.02 -11.36
CA LYS A 113 -2.46 8.18 -10.01
C LYS A 113 -1.45 7.77 -8.93
N ILE A 114 -0.73 6.68 -9.13
CA ILE A 114 0.31 6.25 -8.18
C ILE A 114 1.50 7.21 -8.19
N ILE A 115 1.96 7.69 -9.36
CA ILE A 115 3.00 8.75 -9.47
C ILE A 115 2.56 10.02 -8.73
N SER A 116 1.26 10.33 -8.74
CA SER A 116 0.77 11.50 -8.01
C SER A 116 0.99 11.40 -6.49
N LEU A 117 1.07 10.18 -5.92
CA LEU A 117 1.37 9.93 -4.50
C LEU A 117 2.80 10.29 -4.13
N THR A 118 3.74 10.13 -5.06
CA THR A 118 5.16 10.37 -4.81
C THR A 118 5.55 11.83 -5.04
N THR A 119 4.88 12.51 -5.97
CA THR A 119 5.28 13.82 -6.48
C THR A 119 4.56 14.99 -5.82
N ARG A 120 3.35 14.80 -5.28
CA ARG A 120 2.56 15.93 -4.75
C ARG A 120 2.79 16.12 -3.26
N ASN A 121 3.14 17.36 -2.88
CA ASN A 121 3.38 17.76 -1.49
C ASN A 121 2.21 17.46 -0.54
N TRP A 122 0.96 17.45 -1.01
CA TRP A 122 -0.18 17.18 -0.13
C TRP A 122 -0.19 15.76 0.44
N TYR A 123 0.50 14.82 -0.22
CA TYR A 123 0.63 13.46 0.27
C TYR A 123 1.77 13.27 1.29
N SER A 124 2.62 14.28 1.50
CA SER A 124 3.79 14.17 2.38
C SER A 124 3.42 13.69 3.79
N ARG A 125 2.27 14.15 4.32
CA ARG A 125 1.75 13.77 5.63
C ARG A 125 1.37 12.30 5.78
N PHE A 126 1.18 11.58 4.67
CA PHE A 126 0.79 10.16 4.66
C PHE A 126 2.00 9.22 4.45
N TRP A 127 3.18 9.78 4.20
CA TRP A 127 4.40 9.00 4.13
C TRP A 127 4.96 8.79 5.54
N GLU A 128 4.92 7.55 5.99
CA GLU A 128 5.46 7.14 7.28
C GLU A 128 6.89 6.63 7.11
N PRO A 129 7.84 7.03 7.95
CA PRO A 129 9.15 6.40 7.96
C PRO A 129 9.00 4.92 8.34
N VAL A 130 9.72 4.05 7.64
CA VAL A 130 9.86 2.66 8.05
C VAL A 130 10.95 2.62 9.11
N ILE A 131 10.54 2.58 10.37
CA ILE A 131 11.45 2.45 11.51
C ILE A 131 11.96 1.00 11.49
N SER A 132 13.22 0.82 11.11
CA SER A 132 13.91 -0.45 11.31
C SER A 132 14.07 -0.66 12.81
N VAL A 133 13.41 -1.66 13.39
CA VAL A 133 13.49 -1.96 14.84
C VAL A 133 14.80 -2.68 15.19
N ASN A 134 15.86 -2.49 14.42
CA ASN A 134 17.14 -3.19 14.56
C ASN A 134 18.29 -2.31 15.07
N ASP A 135 17.99 -1.25 15.80
CA ASP A 135 18.98 -0.49 16.58
C ASP A 135 18.59 -0.44 18.07
N THR A 136 18.13 -1.55 18.65
CA THR A 136 18.58 -1.83 20.02
C THR A 136 20.03 -2.24 19.92
N GLU A 137 20.91 -1.24 19.84
CA GLU A 137 22.25 -1.32 20.39
C GLU A 137 22.11 -1.90 21.79
N THR A 138 22.34 -3.20 21.90
CA THR A 138 22.74 -3.75 23.18
C THR A 138 24.14 -3.18 23.33
N GLU A 139 24.28 -2.18 24.20
CA GLU A 139 25.60 -1.66 24.57
C GLU A 139 26.54 -2.87 24.82
N PRO A 140 27.78 -2.84 24.32
CA PRO A 140 28.74 -3.85 24.70
C PRO A 140 28.86 -3.76 26.23
N ALA A 141 28.47 -4.83 26.92
CA ALA A 141 28.75 -4.97 28.33
C ALA A 141 30.25 -4.69 28.54
N GLN A 142 30.53 -3.56 29.18
CA GLN A 142 31.79 -3.34 29.85
C GLN A 142 32.06 -4.51 30.80
N VAL A 143 33.34 -4.67 31.17
CA VAL A 143 33.94 -5.66 32.10
C VAL A 143 34.59 -6.81 31.30
N SER A 144 35.91 -6.96 31.23
CA SER A 144 36.93 -6.74 32.27
C SER A 144 38.28 -6.33 31.66
N MET A 145 38.81 -5.19 32.11
CA MET A 145 40.25 -4.95 32.16
C MET A 145 40.89 -6.02 33.06
N TRP A 146 41.65 -6.93 32.48
CA TRP A 146 42.70 -7.62 33.23
C TRP A 146 43.94 -6.73 33.20
N LEU A 147 44.14 -5.99 34.30
CA LEU A 147 45.42 -5.36 34.59
C LEU A 147 46.49 -6.45 34.70
N LEU A 148 47.45 -6.44 33.78
CA LEU A 148 48.71 -7.13 33.96
C LEU A 148 49.51 -6.41 35.07
N PRO A 149 49.95 -7.07 36.14
CA PRO A 149 50.95 -6.49 37.00
C PRO A 149 52.30 -6.51 36.26
N SER A 150 52.78 -5.30 35.94
CA SER A 150 54.16 -5.06 35.56
C SER A 150 55.09 -5.42 36.73
N VAL A 151 56.11 -6.20 36.37
CA VAL A 151 57.43 -6.39 36.98
C VAL A 151 57.75 -5.46 38.16
N VAL A 152 58.16 -6.07 39.29
CA VAL A 152 59.09 -5.42 40.23
C VAL A 152 60.28 -6.37 40.44
N SER A 153 61.43 -5.87 39.99
CA SER A 153 62.84 -6.17 40.31
C SER A 153 63.29 -7.59 40.63
#